data_AF-A0A7S0IM61-F1
#
_entry.id   AF-A0A7S0IM61-F1
#
_cell.length_a   1.000
_cell.length_b   1.000
_cell.length_c   1.000
_cell.angle_alpha   90.00
_cell.angle_beta   90.00
_cell.angle_gamma   90.00
#
_symmetry.space_group_name_H-M   'P 1'
#
loop_
_entity.id
_entity.type
_entity.pdbx_description
1 polymer ?
#
loop_
_entity_poly.entity_id
_entity_poly.type
_entity_poly.pdbx_seq_one_letter_code
_entity_poly.pdbx_strand_id
1 'polypeptide(L)'
;SGSASISASQGAAEELEEGWSASSDLSHELGLTEAHVSFFARYGYVVVEGAVPEKLTERLAAQVRDHLLNRHAIDLDNLRDTLTLPKLQRAFSPDGSGMVELYWLPAMEEARQSLRLLQITQQLYARTWAAGARGFRLAS
;
A
#
# COMPACT_ATOMS: atom_id res chain seq x y z
N SER A 1 -51.02 4.01 -23.47
CA SER A 1 -50.58 3.86 -22.07
C SER A 1 -49.54 2.74 -22.03
N GLY A 2 -48.28 2.91 -21.60
CA GLY A 2 -47.64 4.04 -20.95
C GLY A 2 -46.14 4.10 -21.28
N SER A 3 -45.64 5.33 -21.23
CA SER A 3 -44.23 5.72 -21.11
C SER A 3 -44.00 6.08 -19.64
N ALA A 4 -42.90 5.58 -19.06
CA ALA A 4 -42.16 6.08 -17.89
C ALA A 4 -41.30 4.90 -17.38
N SER A 5 -40.05 5.03 -16.96
CA SER A 5 -39.16 6.17 -16.81
C SER A 5 -37.79 5.59 -16.41
N ILE A 6 -36.78 5.77 -17.25
CA ILE A 6 -35.37 5.59 -16.87
C ILE A 6 -34.93 6.93 -16.28
N SER A 7 -34.85 7.04 -14.95
CA SER A 7 -34.29 8.22 -14.30
C SER A 7 -33.89 7.89 -12.86
N ALA A 8 -32.68 7.37 -12.68
CA ALA A 8 -32.05 7.25 -11.37
C ALA A 8 -30.51 7.17 -11.41
N SER A 9 -29.86 7.45 -12.55
CA SER A 9 -28.40 7.27 -12.69
C SER A 9 -27.62 8.53 -13.07
N GLN A 10 -28.28 9.69 -13.20
CA GLN A 10 -27.60 10.93 -13.61
C GLN A 10 -27.19 11.84 -12.45
N GLY A 11 -27.72 11.65 -11.23
CA GLY A 11 -27.43 12.55 -10.10
C GLY A 11 -26.19 12.24 -9.27
N ALA A 12 -25.56 11.06 -9.44
CA ALA A 12 -24.40 10.65 -8.62
C ALA A 12 -23.04 10.84 -9.33
N ALA A 13 -23.06 11.19 -10.62
CA ALA A 13 -21.84 11.36 -11.42
C ALA A 13 -21.37 12.83 -11.48
N GLU A 14 -22.24 13.80 -11.20
CA GLU A 14 -21.92 15.22 -11.32
C GLU A 14 -21.32 15.86 -10.05
N GLU A 15 -21.36 15.19 -8.89
CA GLU A 15 -20.73 15.70 -7.65
C GLU A 15 -19.25 15.28 -7.47
N LEU A 16 -18.66 14.57 -8.45
CA LEU A 16 -17.24 14.15 -8.39
C LEU A 16 -16.31 14.96 -9.31
N GLU A 17 -16.82 15.97 -10.03
CA GLU A 17 -16.02 16.77 -10.98
C GLU A 17 -15.58 18.15 -10.45
N GLU A 18 -15.83 18.49 -9.19
CA GLU A 18 -15.29 19.73 -8.61
C GLU A 18 -13.93 19.50 -7.93
N GLY A 19 -12.86 19.86 -8.65
CA GLY A 19 -11.66 20.39 -8.00
C GLY A 19 -10.40 19.52 -8.06
N TRP A 20 -10.02 18.97 -9.20
CA TRP A 20 -8.65 18.48 -9.42
C TRP A 20 -7.85 19.50 -10.24
N SER A 21 -7.69 20.69 -9.66
CA SER A 21 -6.77 21.70 -10.16
C SER A 21 -5.35 21.37 -9.68
N ALA A 22 -4.46 21.12 -10.65
CA ALA A 22 -2.99 21.14 -10.58
C ALA A 22 -2.27 20.00 -9.82
N SER A 23 -1.63 19.14 -10.61
CA SER A 23 -0.59 18.14 -10.28
C SER A 23 0.43 18.49 -9.17
N SER A 24 0.60 19.74 -8.77
CA SER A 24 1.52 20.15 -7.69
C SER A 24 0.95 19.87 -6.30
N ASP A 25 -0.36 20.01 -6.11
CA ASP A 25 -0.97 20.03 -4.77
C ASP A 25 -1.09 18.60 -4.20
N LEU A 26 -1.49 17.66 -5.05
CA LEU A 26 -1.43 16.22 -4.76
C LEU A 26 -0.02 15.74 -4.41
N SER A 27 1.01 16.25 -5.08
CA SER A 27 2.39 15.84 -4.84
C SER A 27 2.82 16.22 -3.41
N HIS A 28 2.46 17.44 -2.97
CA HIS A 28 2.74 17.91 -1.61
C HIS A 28 1.97 17.11 -0.55
N GLU A 29 0.68 16.82 -0.78
CA GLU A 29 -0.12 15.98 0.12
C GLU A 29 0.41 14.55 0.24
N LEU A 30 0.94 13.99 -0.84
CA LEU A 30 1.53 12.66 -0.90
C LEU A 30 2.95 12.59 -0.29
N GLY A 31 3.55 13.72 0.08
CA GLY A 31 4.96 13.77 0.49
C GLY A 31 5.93 13.45 -0.65
N LEU A 32 5.46 13.55 -1.89
CA LEU A 32 6.21 13.22 -3.09
C LEU A 32 6.66 14.51 -3.79
N THR A 33 7.97 14.71 -3.96
CA THR A 33 8.51 15.90 -4.62
C THR A 33 9.02 15.54 -6.02
N GLU A 34 9.25 16.55 -6.87
CA GLU A 34 9.93 16.32 -8.16
C GLU A 34 11.32 15.72 -8.00
N ALA A 35 12.00 16.00 -6.87
CA ALA A 35 13.27 15.39 -6.54
C ALA A 35 13.13 13.86 -6.34
N HIS A 36 12.06 13.40 -5.68
CA HIS A 36 11.77 11.97 -5.54
C HIS A 36 11.55 11.30 -6.90
N VAL A 37 10.72 11.91 -7.76
CA VAL A 37 10.43 11.38 -9.11
C VAL A 37 11.70 11.33 -9.97
N SER A 38 12.50 12.40 -9.96
CA SER A 38 13.75 12.46 -10.72
C SER A 38 14.79 11.46 -10.21
N PHE A 39 14.89 11.29 -8.89
CA PHE A 39 15.78 10.30 -8.27
C PHE A 39 15.35 8.88 -8.66
N PHE A 40 14.05 8.57 -8.55
CA PHE A 40 13.50 7.28 -8.96
C PHE A 40 13.75 6.97 -10.44
N ALA A 41 13.51 7.94 -11.33
CA ALA A 41 13.76 7.77 -12.77
C ALA A 41 15.24 7.49 -13.07
N ARG A 42 16.17 8.06 -12.29
CA ARG A 42 17.62 7.89 -12.48
C ARG A 42 18.16 6.58 -11.88
N TYR A 43 17.66 6.17 -10.71
CA TYR A 43 18.26 5.09 -9.92
C TYR A 43 17.38 3.84 -9.78
N GLY A 44 16.10 3.91 -10.18
CA GLY A 44 15.15 2.81 -10.08
C GLY A 44 14.61 2.55 -8.66
N TYR A 45 14.95 3.40 -7.69
CA TYR A 45 14.41 3.35 -6.32
C TYR A 45 14.31 4.77 -5.74
N VAL A 46 13.48 4.94 -4.71
CA VAL A 46 13.39 6.16 -3.90
C VAL A 46 12.76 5.83 -2.55
N VAL A 47 13.04 6.63 -1.52
CA VAL A 47 12.37 6.55 -0.23
C VAL A 47 11.30 7.64 -0.17
N VAL A 48 10.07 7.26 0.19
CA VAL A 48 8.97 8.20 0.43
C VAL A 48 8.56 8.05 1.90
N GLU A 49 8.95 9.02 2.71
CA GLU A 49 8.63 9.02 4.14
C GLU A 49 7.14 9.23 4.37
N GLY A 50 6.56 8.56 5.36
CA GLY A 50 5.14 8.68 5.67
C GLY A 50 4.19 8.21 4.56
N ALA A 51 4.66 7.37 3.64
CA ALA A 51 3.81 6.79 2.59
C ALA A 51 2.67 5.94 3.19
N VAL A 52 2.94 5.24 4.30
CA VAL A 52 1.96 4.47 5.08
C VAL A 52 1.68 5.19 6.40
N PRO A 53 0.42 5.39 6.80
CA PRO A 53 0.08 5.98 8.09
C PRO A 53 0.69 5.20 9.27
N GLU A 54 1.26 5.91 10.24
CA GLU A 54 1.91 5.31 11.42
C GLU A 54 1.01 4.31 12.14
N LYS A 55 -0.27 4.68 12.39
CA LYS A 55 -1.25 3.79 13.02
C LYS A 55 -1.51 2.49 12.25
N LEU A 56 -1.43 2.52 10.92
CA LEU A 56 -1.59 1.31 10.10
C LEU A 56 -0.35 0.42 10.24
N THR A 57 0.84 1.01 10.27
CA THR A 57 2.10 0.30 10.52
C THR A 57 2.12 -0.35 11.90
N GLU A 58 1.69 0.37 12.95
CA GLU A 58 1.57 -0.16 14.31
C GLU A 58 0.60 -1.35 14.38
N ARG A 59 -0.58 -1.21 13.78
CA ARG A 59 -1.57 -2.29 13.69
C ARG A 59 -1.03 -3.51 12.95
N LEU A 60 -0.35 -3.30 11.83
CA LEU A 60 0.27 -4.39 11.09
C LEU A 60 1.33 -5.10 11.93
N ALA A 61 2.19 -4.36 12.60
CA ALA A 61 3.21 -4.91 13.49
C ALA A 61 2.59 -5.73 14.64
N ALA A 62 1.51 -5.23 15.25
CA ALA A 62 0.76 -5.95 16.28
C ALA A 62 0.14 -7.25 15.73
N GLN A 63 -0.49 -7.21 14.56
CA GLN A 63 -1.07 -8.40 13.92
C GLN A 63 -0.02 -9.46 13.57
N VAL A 64 1.18 -9.05 13.14
CA VAL A 64 2.30 -9.97 12.89
C VAL A 64 2.80 -10.59 14.20
N ARG A 65 2.96 -9.78 15.27
CA ARG A 65 3.31 -10.27 16.61
C ARG A 65 2.31 -11.31 17.12
N ASP A 66 1.02 -10.98 17.04
CA ASP A 66 -0.06 -11.87 17.45
C ASP A 66 -0.07 -13.16 16.62
N HIS A 67 0.18 -13.07 15.31
CA HIS A 67 0.27 -14.25 14.45
C HIS A 67 1.42 -15.17 14.90
N LEU A 68 2.62 -14.64 15.09
CA LEU A 68 3.79 -15.41 15.51
C LEU A 68 3.58 -16.06 16.89
N LEU A 69 3.00 -15.32 17.83
CA LEU A 69 2.72 -15.80 19.16
C LEU A 69 1.67 -16.93 19.13
N ASN A 70 0.52 -16.68 18.50
CA ASN A 70 -0.60 -17.62 18.55
C ASN A 70 -0.40 -18.84 17.64
N ARG A 71 0.22 -18.66 16.47
CA ARG A 71 0.39 -19.74 15.49
C ARG A 71 1.65 -20.56 15.73
N HIS A 72 2.74 -19.93 16.13
CA HIS A 72 4.06 -20.55 16.22
C HIS A 72 4.63 -20.59 17.65
N ALA A 73 3.93 -20.02 18.64
CA ALA A 73 4.39 -19.88 20.01
C ALA A 73 5.75 -19.15 20.09
N ILE A 74 5.94 -18.13 19.24
CA ILE A 74 7.11 -17.26 19.23
C ILE A 74 6.69 -15.90 19.77
N ASP A 75 7.27 -15.50 20.89
CA ASP A 75 7.07 -14.18 21.48
C ASP A 75 8.21 -13.27 21.04
N LEU A 76 7.90 -12.20 20.29
CA LEU A 76 8.91 -11.25 19.83
C LEU A 76 9.50 -10.41 20.97
N ASP A 77 8.80 -10.26 22.08
CA ASP A 77 9.29 -9.52 23.25
C ASP A 77 10.10 -10.44 24.19
N ASN A 78 9.99 -11.76 24.02
CA ASN A 78 10.83 -12.75 24.68
C ASN A 78 11.37 -13.83 23.71
N LEU A 79 12.12 -13.37 22.69
CA LEU A 79 12.66 -14.27 21.66
C LEU A 79 13.61 -15.32 22.24
N ARG A 80 14.43 -14.95 23.24
CA ARG A 80 15.46 -15.83 23.79
C ARG A 80 14.89 -17.13 24.35
N ASP A 81 13.73 -17.04 24.99
CA ASP A 81 13.13 -18.19 25.66
C ASP A 81 12.11 -18.92 24.76
N THR A 82 11.56 -18.22 23.76
CA THR A 82 10.47 -18.76 22.93
C THR A 82 10.93 -19.26 21.57
N LEU A 83 12.01 -18.70 20.99
CA LEU A 83 12.50 -19.05 19.67
C LEU A 83 13.38 -20.30 19.71
N THR A 84 12.92 -21.35 19.05
CA THR A 84 13.69 -22.58 18.83
C THR A 84 13.89 -22.83 17.33
N LEU A 85 14.93 -23.55 16.94
CA LEU A 85 15.19 -23.86 15.54
C LEU A 85 13.98 -24.52 14.83
N PRO A 86 13.25 -25.49 15.44
CA PRO A 86 12.04 -26.03 14.82
C PRO A 86 10.87 -25.04 14.71
N LYS A 87 10.77 -24.05 15.59
CA LYS A 87 9.77 -22.97 15.45
C LYS A 87 10.17 -22.01 14.35
N LEU A 88 11.44 -21.65 14.26
CA LEU A 88 12.01 -20.82 13.20
C LEU A 88 11.73 -21.43 11.81
N GLN A 89 12.08 -22.71 11.61
CA GLN A 89 11.85 -23.41 10.33
C GLN A 89 10.38 -23.51 9.91
N ARG A 90 9.44 -23.39 10.86
CA ARG A 90 7.99 -23.43 10.59
C ARG A 90 7.39 -22.05 10.35
N ALA A 91 7.95 -21.01 10.98
CA ALA A 91 7.41 -19.65 10.92
C ALA A 91 8.03 -18.82 9.78
N PHE A 92 9.25 -19.18 9.37
CA PHE A 92 10.02 -18.42 8.40
C PHE A 92 10.27 -19.22 7.13
N SER A 93 10.50 -18.51 6.02
CA SER A 93 10.80 -19.12 4.73
C SER A 93 12.00 -20.06 4.80
N PRO A 94 11.94 -21.22 4.11
CA PRO A 94 12.93 -22.29 4.21
C PRO A 94 14.29 -21.92 3.59
N ASP A 95 14.34 -20.84 2.81
CA ASP A 95 15.55 -20.31 2.17
C ASP A 95 16.47 -19.54 3.11
N GLY A 96 16.06 -19.34 4.37
CA GLY A 96 16.85 -18.62 5.37
C GLY A 96 16.79 -17.09 5.21
N SER A 97 15.88 -16.57 4.39
CA SER A 97 15.69 -15.12 4.17
C SER A 97 15.21 -14.36 5.40
N GLY A 98 14.76 -15.07 6.45
CA GLY A 98 14.16 -14.46 7.63
C GLY A 98 12.80 -13.82 7.35
N MET A 99 12.17 -14.13 6.21
CA MET A 99 10.82 -13.71 5.90
C MET A 99 9.80 -14.59 6.62
N VAL A 100 8.77 -13.97 7.19
CA VAL A 100 7.62 -14.70 7.75
C VAL A 100 6.64 -15.00 6.62
N GLU A 101 6.26 -16.25 6.45
CA GLU A 101 5.26 -16.66 5.45
C GLU A 101 3.84 -16.35 5.93
N LEU A 102 3.48 -15.07 5.86
CA LEU A 102 2.19 -14.56 6.30
C LEU A 102 1.57 -13.69 5.21
N TYR A 103 0.34 -14.04 4.86
CA TYR A 103 -0.42 -13.37 3.81
C TYR A 103 -1.80 -12.99 4.36
N TRP A 104 -2.40 -11.95 3.80
CA TRP A 104 -3.82 -11.61 4.01
C TRP A 104 -4.18 -11.16 5.43
N LEU A 105 -3.24 -10.59 6.19
CA LEU A 105 -3.62 -9.86 7.40
C LEU A 105 -4.51 -8.67 7.02
N PRO A 106 -5.54 -8.33 7.81
CA PRO A 106 -6.41 -7.20 7.50
C PRO A 106 -5.65 -5.88 7.26
N ALA A 107 -4.61 -5.60 8.05
CA ALA A 107 -3.80 -4.40 7.87
C ALA A 107 -2.93 -4.45 6.59
N MET A 108 -2.53 -5.65 6.12
CA MET A 108 -1.85 -5.81 4.82
C MET A 108 -2.79 -5.49 3.67
N GLU A 109 -4.03 -5.98 3.71
CA GLU A 109 -5.03 -5.69 2.68
C GLU A 109 -5.38 -4.21 2.64
N GLU A 110 -5.58 -3.59 3.80
CA GLU A 110 -5.81 -2.16 3.91
C GLU A 110 -4.65 -1.35 3.31
N ALA A 111 -3.40 -1.73 3.60
CA ALA A 111 -2.24 -1.10 2.99
C ALA A 111 -2.23 -1.26 1.46
N ARG A 112 -2.49 -2.47 0.94
CA ARG A 112 -2.52 -2.73 -0.52
C ARG A 112 -3.63 -1.96 -1.25
N GLN A 113 -4.73 -1.68 -0.57
CA GLN A 113 -5.87 -0.93 -1.11
C GLN A 113 -5.76 0.59 -0.87
N SER A 114 -4.67 1.05 -0.24
CA SER A 114 -4.46 2.46 0.04
C SER A 114 -4.37 3.29 -1.23
N LEU A 115 -5.33 4.21 -1.41
CA LEU A 115 -5.33 5.15 -2.53
C LEU A 115 -4.07 6.01 -2.55
N ARG A 116 -3.57 6.41 -1.37
CA ARG A 116 -2.33 7.17 -1.21
C ARG A 116 -1.13 6.43 -1.82
N LEU A 117 -0.97 5.14 -1.49
CA LEU A 117 0.14 4.33 -2.01
C LEU A 117 0.00 4.08 -3.51
N LEU A 118 -1.23 3.89 -3.99
CA LEU A 118 -1.51 3.78 -5.42
C LEU A 118 -1.11 5.06 -6.17
N GLN A 119 -1.48 6.24 -5.65
CA GLN A 119 -1.15 7.53 -6.25
C GLN A 119 0.36 7.79 -6.24
N ILE A 120 1.06 7.52 -5.13
CA ILE A 120 2.53 7.58 -5.07
C ILE A 120 3.14 6.70 -6.15
N THR A 121 2.66 5.46 -6.26
CA THR A 121 3.13 4.51 -7.28
C THR A 121 2.90 5.07 -8.68
N GLN A 122 1.69 5.52 -9.01
CA GLN A 122 1.37 6.10 -10.32
C GLN A 122 2.28 7.28 -10.67
N GLN A 123 2.52 8.20 -9.74
CA GLN A 123 3.40 9.35 -9.96
C GLN A 123 4.85 8.95 -10.23
N LEU A 124 5.38 7.99 -9.46
CA LEU A 124 6.73 7.46 -9.68
C LEU A 124 6.88 6.81 -11.05
N TYR A 125 5.87 6.05 -11.49
CA TYR A 125 5.91 5.32 -12.75
C TYR A 125 5.52 6.15 -13.98
N ALA A 126 4.85 7.31 -13.81
CA ALA A 126 4.29 8.13 -14.88
C ALA A 126 5.29 8.54 -15.98
N ARG A 127 6.59 8.61 -15.65
CA ARG A 127 7.67 9.00 -16.59
C ARG A 127 8.69 7.89 -16.84
N THR A 128 8.31 6.65 -16.56
CA THR A 128 9.18 5.47 -16.73
C THR A 128 8.69 4.58 -17.87
N TRP A 129 9.37 3.45 -18.09
CA TRP A 129 8.96 2.40 -19.02
C TRP A 129 7.52 1.90 -18.79
N ALA A 130 6.97 2.08 -17.58
CA ALA A 130 5.62 1.64 -17.23
C ALA A 130 4.51 2.65 -17.55
N ALA A 131 4.84 3.86 -18.03
CA ALA A 131 3.89 4.95 -18.25
C ALA A 131 2.68 4.58 -19.14
N GLY A 132 2.86 3.64 -20.07
CA GLY A 132 1.80 3.17 -20.97
C GLY A 132 0.83 2.14 -20.36
N ALA A 133 1.17 1.52 -19.23
CA ALA A 133 0.38 0.44 -18.64
C ALA A 133 -0.81 0.97 -17.83
N ARG A 134 -1.99 0.35 -18.01
CA ARG A 134 -3.28 0.84 -17.47
C ARG A 134 -3.26 1.10 -15.95
N GLY A 135 -2.53 0.29 -15.17
CA GLY A 135 -2.45 0.45 -13.71
C GLY A 135 -1.62 1.65 -13.24
N PHE A 136 -0.78 2.22 -14.10
CA PHE A 136 0.16 3.30 -13.77
C PHE A 136 -0.15 4.62 -14.47
N ARG A 137 -1.24 4.67 -15.24
CA ARG A 137 -1.73 5.93 -15.78
C ARG A 137 -2.35 6.73 -14.64
N LEU A 138 -1.94 8.00 -14.54
CA LEU A 138 -2.68 8.96 -13.73
C LEU A 138 -4.10 9.06 -14.31
N ALA A 139 -5.12 9.03 -13.44
CA ALA A 139 -6.47 9.32 -13.87
C ALA A 139 -6.48 10.73 -14.48
N SER A 140 -6.77 10.78 -15.77
CA SER A 140 -6.86 12.01 -16.58
C SER A 140 -8.24 12.63 -16.45
#